data_AF-A0A557P140-F1
#
_entry.id   AF-A0A557P140-F1
#
_cell.length_a   1.000
_cell.length_b   1.000
_cell.length_c   1.000
_cell.angle_alpha   90.00
_cell.angle_beta   90.00
_cell.angle_gamma   90.00
#
_symmetry.space_group_name_H-M   'P 1'
#
loop_
_entity.id
_entity.type
_entity.pdbx_description
1 polymer ?
#
loop_
_entity_poly.entity_id
_entity_poly.type
_entity_poly.pdbx_seq_one_letter_code
_entity_poly.pdbx_strand_id
1 'polypeptide(L)'
;MTEPTLTPQQQAIATLKANLHLPNGGFHTLIVELARKYLLPFQAVRKVLKQSQKAIEKKIKHQFDDVSNFDLTLENWLNLIHISLKEQAKGNLPLMEILQQSQLYQDAIQTLSQPINDQAQRETAREQLAMTYEIEVYKPLTEMLYTSILYWKLPDDLYQMTPAKQQEFEGYPQHMEAVRHLLVLSEKNNFK
;
A
#
# COMPACT_ATOMS: atom_id res chain seq x y z
N MET A 1 -49.23 16.03 -12.10
CA MET A 1 -47.77 16.11 -11.89
C MET A 1 -47.16 14.91 -12.60
N THR A 2 -46.54 15.10 -13.76
CA THR A 2 -45.83 14.03 -14.46
C THR A 2 -44.50 13.82 -13.76
N GLU A 3 -44.26 12.62 -13.23
CA GLU A 3 -42.94 12.22 -12.76
C GLU A 3 -41.94 12.40 -13.92
N PRO A 4 -40.75 12.99 -13.68
CA PRO A 4 -39.78 13.16 -14.74
C PRO A 4 -39.28 11.79 -15.22
N THR A 5 -39.67 11.40 -16.44
CA THR A 5 -39.17 10.18 -17.09
C THR A 5 -37.67 10.32 -17.32
N LEU A 6 -36.87 9.55 -16.58
CA LEU A 6 -35.42 9.52 -16.76
C LEU A 6 -35.07 9.04 -18.18
N THR A 7 -34.10 9.69 -18.82
CA THR A 7 -33.54 9.19 -20.08
C THR A 7 -32.84 7.84 -19.88
N PRO A 8 -32.69 7.00 -20.91
CA PRO A 8 -31.98 5.72 -20.80
C PRO A 8 -30.57 5.86 -20.20
N GLN A 9 -29.84 6.94 -20.54
CA GLN A 9 -28.55 7.24 -19.94
C GLN A 9 -28.64 7.59 -18.44
N GLN A 10 -29.66 8.35 -18.03
CA GLN A 10 -29.90 8.66 -16.63
C GLN A 10 -30.28 7.41 -15.83
N GLN A 11 -31.06 6.51 -16.41
CA GLN A 11 -31.38 5.21 -15.84
C GLN A 11 -30.11 4.36 -15.67
N ALA A 12 -29.25 4.28 -16.69
CA ALA A 12 -27.99 3.55 -16.60
C ALA A 12 -27.04 4.11 -15.51
N ILE A 13 -26.96 5.44 -15.37
CA ILE A 13 -26.20 6.07 -14.27
C ILE A 13 -26.81 5.71 -12.91
N ALA A 14 -28.14 5.72 -12.79
CA ALA A 14 -28.82 5.36 -11.54
C ALA A 14 -28.56 3.89 -11.18
N THR A 15 -28.65 2.98 -12.15
CA THR A 15 -28.33 1.55 -11.99
C THR A 15 -26.88 1.35 -11.56
N LEU A 16 -25.92 2.01 -12.21
CA LEU A 16 -24.51 1.96 -11.81
C LEU A 16 -24.36 2.39 -10.34
N LYS A 17 -24.91 3.53 -9.95
CA LYS A 17 -24.80 4.04 -8.57
C LYS A 17 -25.44 3.10 -7.54
N ALA A 18 -26.57 2.49 -7.87
CA ALA A 18 -27.22 1.49 -7.01
C ALA A 18 -26.35 0.24 -6.84
N ASN A 19 -25.69 -0.20 -7.92
CA ASN A 19 -24.83 -1.39 -7.92
C ASN A 19 -23.46 -1.16 -7.27
N LEU A 20 -22.98 0.08 -7.18
CA LEU A 20 -21.70 0.41 -6.53
C LEU A 20 -21.79 0.49 -4.99
N HIS A 21 -22.90 0.09 -4.39
CA HIS A 21 -23.03 0.02 -2.95
C HIS A 21 -22.22 -1.15 -2.38
N LEU A 22 -21.26 -0.87 -1.49
CA LEU A 22 -20.42 -1.88 -0.84
C LEU A 22 -20.94 -2.18 0.58
N PRO A 23 -21.22 -3.44 0.94
CA PRO A 23 -21.54 -3.81 2.32
C PRO A 23 -20.30 -3.72 3.23
N ASN A 24 -20.50 -3.51 4.54
CA ASN A 24 -19.51 -3.63 5.63
C ASN A 24 -18.14 -2.95 5.37
N GLY A 25 -18.00 -1.67 5.74
CA GLY A 25 -16.72 -0.92 5.73
C GLY A 25 -16.49 -0.01 4.52
N GLY A 26 -17.32 -0.17 3.48
CA GLY A 26 -17.42 0.76 2.35
C GLY A 26 -16.12 0.91 1.54
N PHE A 27 -15.99 2.05 0.85
CA PHE A 27 -14.83 2.32 -0.01
C PHE A 27 -13.50 2.35 0.75
N HIS A 28 -13.49 2.76 2.03
CA HIS A 28 -12.26 2.86 2.81
C HIS A 28 -11.65 1.47 3.04
N THR A 29 -12.43 0.51 3.54
CA THR A 29 -11.98 -0.87 3.73
C THR A 29 -11.48 -1.49 2.43
N LEU A 30 -12.21 -1.29 1.33
CA LEU A 30 -11.78 -1.76 0.01
C LEU A 30 -10.42 -1.17 -0.39
N ILE A 31 -10.19 0.13 -0.17
CA ILE A 31 -8.91 0.77 -0.48
C ILE A 31 -7.78 0.16 0.36
N VAL A 32 -7.99 -0.03 1.67
CA VAL A 32 -6.98 -0.63 2.56
C VAL A 32 -6.63 -2.05 2.11
N GLU A 33 -7.63 -2.87 1.80
CA GLU A 33 -7.42 -4.24 1.34
C GLU A 33 -6.65 -4.30 0.02
N LEU A 34 -7.01 -3.44 -0.94
CA LEU A 34 -6.34 -3.35 -2.23
C LEU A 34 -4.92 -2.78 -2.11
N ALA A 35 -4.71 -1.76 -1.28
CA ALA A 35 -3.39 -1.20 -0.98
C ALA A 35 -2.44 -2.28 -0.46
N ARG A 36 -2.92 -3.08 0.50
CA ARG A 36 -2.19 -4.23 1.03
C ARG A 36 -1.95 -5.31 -0.05
N LYS A 37 -2.99 -5.69 -0.80
CA LYS A 37 -2.91 -6.77 -1.81
C LYS A 37 -1.91 -6.46 -2.93
N TYR A 38 -1.85 -5.20 -3.37
CA TYR A 38 -1.01 -4.77 -4.47
C TYR A 38 0.29 -4.10 -4.03
N LEU A 39 0.50 -3.93 -2.72
CA LEU A 39 1.62 -3.19 -2.15
C LEU A 39 1.73 -1.78 -2.76
N LEU A 40 0.60 -1.05 -2.76
CA LEU A 40 0.50 0.28 -3.35
C LEU A 40 0.00 1.31 -2.31
N PRO A 41 0.44 2.57 -2.38
CA PRO A 41 -0.04 3.64 -1.51
C PRO A 41 -1.57 3.79 -1.53
N PHE A 42 -2.16 4.11 -0.37
CA PHE A 42 -3.60 4.29 -0.23
C PHE A 42 -4.17 5.28 -1.24
N GLN A 43 -3.49 6.41 -1.46
CA GLN A 43 -3.96 7.44 -2.39
C GLN A 43 -3.89 7.00 -3.87
N ALA A 44 -2.91 6.16 -4.23
CA ALA A 44 -2.83 5.59 -5.58
C ALA A 44 -4.04 4.67 -5.85
N VAL A 45 -4.36 3.79 -4.90
CA VAL A 45 -5.53 2.92 -4.98
C VAL A 45 -6.83 3.72 -5.02
N ARG A 46 -6.99 4.70 -4.12
CA ARG A 46 -8.16 5.60 -4.11
C ARG A 46 -8.36 6.31 -5.45
N LYS A 47 -7.27 6.73 -6.10
CA LYS A 47 -7.29 7.36 -7.43
C LYS A 47 -7.81 6.38 -8.49
N VAL A 48 -7.34 5.13 -8.48
CA VAL A 48 -7.80 4.08 -9.41
C VAL A 48 -9.30 3.82 -9.25
N LEU A 49 -9.82 3.68 -8.03
CA LEU A 49 -11.27 3.51 -7.80
C LEU A 49 -12.10 4.61 -8.46
N LYS A 50 -11.70 5.87 -8.25
CA LYS A 50 -12.35 7.04 -8.84
C LYS A 50 -12.24 7.05 -10.37
N GLN A 51 -11.09 6.66 -10.91
CA GLN A 51 -10.86 6.60 -12.36
C GLN A 51 -11.69 5.51 -13.02
N SER A 52 -11.78 4.32 -12.41
CA SER A 52 -12.61 3.21 -12.92
C SER A 52 -14.09 3.58 -12.95
N GLN A 53 -14.61 4.26 -11.92
CA GLN A 53 -15.99 4.76 -11.92
C GLN A 53 -16.19 5.79 -13.05
N LYS A 54 -15.28 6.78 -13.16
CA LYS A 54 -15.34 7.80 -14.21
C LYS A 54 -15.27 7.21 -15.62
N ALA A 55 -14.54 6.12 -15.82
CA ALA A 55 -14.45 5.44 -17.11
C ALA A 55 -15.81 4.87 -17.54
N ILE A 56 -16.52 4.21 -16.62
CA ILE A 56 -17.87 3.69 -16.89
C ILE A 56 -18.85 4.85 -17.12
N GLU A 57 -18.82 5.89 -16.28
CA GLU A 57 -19.68 7.07 -16.46
C GLU A 57 -19.42 7.78 -17.81
N LYS A 58 -18.17 7.83 -18.26
CA LYS A 58 -17.80 8.38 -19.57
C LYS A 58 -18.34 7.52 -20.70
N LYS A 59 -18.26 6.18 -20.59
CA LYS A 59 -18.83 5.25 -21.56
C LYS A 59 -20.35 5.47 -21.68
N ILE A 60 -21.07 5.55 -20.56
CA ILE A 60 -22.52 5.82 -20.55
C ILE A 60 -22.87 7.14 -21.25
N LYS A 61 -22.10 8.20 -21.04
CA LYS A 61 -22.38 9.53 -21.60
C LYS A 61 -22.09 9.65 -23.09
N HIS A 62 -21.03 9.00 -23.57
CA HIS A 62 -20.48 9.26 -24.91
C HIS A 62 -20.52 8.07 -25.87
N GLN A 63 -20.75 6.87 -25.35
CA GLN A 63 -20.71 5.60 -26.10
C GLN A 63 -21.88 4.71 -25.63
N PHE A 64 -23.08 5.28 -25.52
CA PHE A 64 -24.22 4.62 -24.88
C PHE A 64 -24.64 3.34 -25.61
N ASP A 65 -24.57 3.33 -26.94
CA ASP A 65 -24.93 2.17 -27.75
C ASP A 65 -24.02 0.95 -27.49
N ASP A 66 -22.82 1.18 -26.93
CA ASP A 66 -21.84 0.14 -26.56
C ASP A 66 -21.96 -0.28 -25.08
N VAL A 67 -22.89 0.30 -24.32
CA VAL A 67 -23.09 -0.02 -22.90
C VAL A 67 -23.89 -1.32 -22.78
N SER A 68 -23.29 -2.31 -22.15
CA SER A 68 -23.92 -3.57 -21.78
C SER A 68 -24.39 -3.55 -20.33
N ASN A 69 -25.28 -4.47 -19.95
CA ASN A 69 -25.68 -4.65 -18.55
C ASN A 69 -24.49 -4.98 -17.64
N PHE A 70 -23.48 -5.70 -18.17
CA PHE A 70 -22.27 -6.02 -17.42
C PHE A 70 -21.48 -4.77 -17.05
N ASP A 71 -21.44 -3.75 -17.93
CA ASP A 71 -20.72 -2.50 -17.66
C ASP A 71 -21.22 -1.79 -16.39
N LEU A 72 -22.50 -1.99 -16.04
CA LEU A 72 -23.19 -1.36 -14.92
C LEU A 72 -23.09 -2.16 -13.61
N THR A 73 -22.34 -3.27 -13.60
CA THR A 73 -22.20 -4.14 -12.42
C THR A 73 -21.04 -3.74 -11.52
N LEU A 74 -21.14 -4.11 -10.23
CA LEU A 74 -20.03 -4.03 -9.29
C LEU A 74 -18.83 -4.86 -9.77
N GLU A 75 -19.10 -6.02 -10.35
CA GLU A 75 -18.08 -6.96 -10.84
C GLU A 75 -17.20 -6.33 -11.92
N ASN A 76 -17.80 -5.69 -12.93
CA ASN A 76 -17.03 -4.99 -13.96
C ASN A 76 -16.18 -3.86 -13.36
N TRP A 77 -16.75 -3.06 -12.45
CA TRP A 77 -16.02 -1.97 -11.81
C TRP A 77 -14.81 -2.49 -11.01
N LEU A 78 -14.98 -3.56 -10.23
CA LEU A 78 -13.88 -4.21 -9.51
C LEU A 78 -12.84 -4.81 -10.47
N ASN A 79 -13.27 -5.39 -11.59
CA ASN A 79 -12.36 -5.92 -12.61
C ASN A 79 -11.46 -4.80 -13.19
N LEU A 80 -12.05 -3.66 -13.56
CA LEU A 80 -11.29 -2.49 -14.05
C LEU A 80 -10.26 -2.00 -13.01
N ILE A 81 -10.64 -1.99 -11.72
CA ILE A 81 -9.72 -1.66 -10.63
C ILE A 81 -8.58 -2.67 -10.56
N HIS A 82 -8.89 -3.97 -10.54
CA HIS A 82 -7.88 -5.02 -10.43
C HIS A 82 -6.91 -5.01 -11.61
N ILE A 83 -7.37 -4.76 -12.83
CA ILE A 83 -6.52 -4.62 -14.02
C ILE A 83 -5.56 -3.45 -13.84
N SER A 84 -6.08 -2.27 -13.48
CA SER A 84 -5.28 -1.05 -13.32
C SER A 84 -4.25 -1.17 -12.17
N LEU A 85 -4.64 -1.75 -11.04
CA LEU A 85 -3.74 -1.97 -9.91
C LEU A 85 -2.67 -3.03 -10.20
N LYS A 86 -3.03 -4.12 -10.90
CA LYS A 86 -2.04 -5.12 -11.37
C LYS A 86 -1.00 -4.45 -12.25
N GLU A 87 -1.42 -3.59 -13.17
CA GLU A 87 -0.49 -2.86 -14.05
C GLU A 87 0.47 -1.96 -13.26
N GLN A 88 -0.07 -1.17 -12.31
CA GLN A 88 0.77 -0.31 -11.46
C GLN A 88 1.74 -1.10 -10.59
N ALA A 89 1.35 -2.28 -10.12
CA ALA A 89 2.17 -3.12 -9.26
C ALA A 89 3.24 -3.93 -10.02
N LYS A 90 3.24 -3.97 -11.37
CA LYS A 90 4.22 -4.76 -12.15
C LYS A 90 5.68 -4.35 -11.90
N GLY A 91 5.91 -3.09 -11.55
CA GLY A 91 7.25 -2.56 -11.26
C GLY A 91 7.67 -2.69 -9.80
N ASN A 92 6.81 -3.25 -8.93
CA ASN A 92 7.15 -3.38 -7.52
C ASN A 92 8.24 -4.42 -7.33
N LEU A 93 9.36 -3.99 -6.76
CA LEU A 93 10.40 -4.90 -6.31
C LEU A 93 10.06 -5.44 -4.91
N PRO A 94 10.45 -6.69 -4.60
CA PRO A 94 10.43 -7.18 -3.23
C PRO A 94 11.19 -6.23 -2.29
N LEU A 95 10.64 -5.96 -1.11
CA LEU A 95 11.23 -4.97 -0.20
C LEU A 95 12.68 -5.30 0.20
N MET A 96 13.02 -6.58 0.32
CA MET A 96 14.40 -6.99 0.58
C MET A 96 15.37 -6.65 -0.57
N GLU A 97 14.91 -6.65 -1.81
CA GLU A 97 15.72 -6.20 -2.96
C GLU A 97 15.89 -4.68 -2.94
N ILE A 98 14.84 -3.94 -2.56
CA ILE A 98 14.92 -2.48 -2.37
C ILE A 98 15.95 -2.14 -1.29
N LEU A 99 15.90 -2.84 -0.15
CA LEU A 99 16.90 -2.68 0.92
C LEU A 99 18.33 -2.91 0.43
N GLN A 100 18.55 -3.98 -0.34
CA GLN A 100 19.88 -4.28 -0.88
C GLN A 100 20.41 -3.21 -1.86
N GLN A 101 19.53 -2.43 -2.48
CA GLN A 101 19.89 -1.31 -3.35
C GLN A 101 20.10 0.00 -2.59
N SER A 102 19.69 0.08 -1.32
CA SER A 102 19.83 1.29 -0.50
C SER A 102 21.29 1.50 -0.08
N GLN A 103 21.84 2.69 -0.36
CA GLN A 103 23.22 3.02 0.03
C GLN A 103 23.40 2.99 1.56
N LEU A 104 22.41 3.48 2.32
CA LEU A 104 22.44 3.45 3.79
C LEU A 104 22.54 2.02 4.33
N TYR A 105 21.80 1.10 3.71
CA TYR A 105 21.87 -0.31 4.04
C TYR A 105 23.25 -0.89 3.71
N GLN A 106 23.78 -0.61 2.52
CA GLN A 106 25.09 -1.09 2.09
C GLN A 106 26.21 -0.57 3.01
N ASP A 107 26.17 0.71 3.38
CA ASP A 107 27.15 1.33 4.29
C ASP A 107 27.09 0.70 5.69
N ALA A 108 25.87 0.43 6.18
CA ALA A 108 25.68 -0.30 7.44
C ALA A 108 26.32 -1.69 7.33
N ILE A 109 25.95 -2.49 6.34
CA ILE A 109 26.51 -3.85 6.16
C ILE A 109 28.04 -3.81 6.04
N GLN A 110 28.60 -2.85 5.30
CA GLN A 110 30.04 -2.70 5.17
C GLN A 110 30.69 -2.43 6.52
N THR A 111 30.15 -1.49 7.30
CA THR A 111 30.65 -1.18 8.65
C THR A 111 30.57 -2.40 9.56
N LEU A 112 29.47 -3.14 9.49
CA LEU A 112 29.21 -4.35 10.28
C LEU A 112 30.07 -5.56 9.87
N SER A 113 30.60 -5.55 8.65
CA SER A 113 31.48 -6.61 8.14
C SER A 113 32.92 -6.50 8.65
N GLN A 114 33.30 -5.34 9.21
CA GLN A 114 34.63 -5.07 9.71
C GLN A 114 34.69 -5.22 11.24
N PRO A 115 35.88 -5.48 11.82
CA PRO A 115 36.05 -5.40 13.27
C PRO A 115 35.73 -4.00 13.76
N ILE A 116 34.69 -3.87 14.59
CA ILE A 116 34.28 -2.58 15.15
C ILE A 116 35.16 -2.25 16.35
N ASN A 117 35.99 -1.23 16.20
CA ASN A 117 37.06 -0.92 17.16
C ASN A 117 36.67 0.16 18.18
N ASP A 118 35.59 0.91 17.92
CA ASP A 118 35.09 1.95 18.83
C ASP A 118 33.56 2.09 18.81
N GLN A 119 33.05 2.82 19.80
CA GLN A 119 31.63 3.06 20.00
C GLN A 119 31.01 3.92 18.89
N ALA A 120 31.78 4.83 18.29
CA ALA A 120 31.27 5.74 17.26
C ALA A 120 30.91 4.99 15.97
N GLN A 121 31.71 3.98 15.59
CA GLN A 121 31.41 3.09 14.47
C GLN A 121 30.12 2.29 14.70
N ARG A 122 29.87 1.83 15.94
CA ARG A 122 28.63 1.12 16.29
C ARG A 122 27.42 2.02 16.16
N GLU A 123 27.53 3.23 16.67
CA GLU A 123 26.46 4.23 16.62
C GLU A 123 26.16 4.64 15.18
N THR A 124 27.18 4.80 14.35
CA THR A 124 27.03 5.11 12.91
C THR A 124 26.27 4.00 12.19
N ALA A 125 26.67 2.72 12.36
CA ALA A 125 25.96 1.61 11.75
C ALA A 125 24.50 1.51 12.25
N ARG A 126 24.28 1.76 13.54
CA ARG A 126 22.95 1.77 14.16
C ARG A 126 22.06 2.87 13.58
N GLU A 127 22.60 4.06 13.36
CA GLU A 127 21.89 5.18 12.73
C GLU A 127 21.56 4.88 11.26
N GLN A 128 22.51 4.32 10.50
CA GLN A 128 22.28 3.92 9.11
C GLN A 128 21.17 2.87 8.97
N LEU A 129 21.11 1.88 9.88
CA LEU A 129 20.01 0.90 9.91
C LEU A 129 18.66 1.57 10.25
N ALA A 130 18.64 2.53 11.18
CA ALA A 130 17.42 3.26 11.54
C ALA A 130 16.92 4.14 10.38
N MET A 131 17.81 4.84 9.69
CA MET A 131 17.45 5.63 8.50
C MET A 131 17.00 4.74 7.34
N THR A 132 17.63 3.58 7.15
CA THR A 132 17.19 2.57 6.17
C THR A 132 15.76 2.13 6.49
N TYR A 133 15.46 1.83 7.75
CA TYR A 133 14.10 1.51 8.18
C TYR A 133 13.13 2.65 7.88
N GLU A 134 13.48 3.90 8.24
CA GLU A 134 12.60 5.06 8.05
C GLU A 134 12.20 5.22 6.57
N ILE A 135 13.19 5.15 5.67
CA ILE A 135 13.03 5.43 4.24
C ILE A 135 12.37 4.26 3.52
N GLU A 136 12.90 3.05 3.70
CA GLU A 136 12.52 1.91 2.87
C GLU A 136 11.34 1.13 3.44
N VAL A 137 11.10 1.22 4.75
CA VAL A 137 10.05 0.42 5.42
C VAL A 137 8.95 1.29 5.99
N TYR A 138 9.28 2.22 6.89
CA TYR A 138 8.30 3.02 7.62
C TYR A 138 7.48 3.92 6.71
N LYS A 139 8.14 4.73 5.86
CA LYS A 139 7.44 5.65 4.95
C LYS A 139 6.52 4.92 3.96
N PRO A 140 6.97 3.89 3.20
CA PRO A 140 6.09 3.13 2.32
C PRO A 140 4.93 2.44 3.05
N LEU A 141 5.19 1.85 4.23
CA LEU A 141 4.15 1.22 5.02
C LEU A 141 3.11 2.26 5.50
N THR A 142 3.56 3.43 5.94
CA THR A 142 2.71 4.54 6.36
C THR A 142 1.79 5.01 5.23
N GLU A 143 2.30 5.10 4.00
CA GLU A 143 1.52 5.47 2.83
C GLU A 143 0.43 4.44 2.47
N MET A 144 0.71 3.15 2.66
CA MET A 144 -0.28 2.09 2.48
C MET A 144 -1.32 2.06 3.60
N LEU A 145 -0.89 2.33 4.84
CA LEU A 145 -1.72 2.32 6.03
C LEU A 145 -2.55 3.59 6.20
N TYR A 146 -2.32 4.63 5.39
CA TYR A 146 -2.92 5.95 5.56
C TYR A 146 -4.41 5.87 5.93
N THR A 147 -4.79 6.55 7.02
CA THR A 147 -6.15 6.58 7.62
C THR A 147 -6.68 5.27 8.20
N SER A 148 -5.90 4.19 8.24
CA SER A 148 -6.22 2.98 8.99
C SER A 148 -5.88 3.13 10.48
N ILE A 149 -6.44 2.27 11.34
CA ILE A 149 -6.11 2.23 12.77
C ILE A 149 -4.61 1.92 12.97
N LEU A 150 -4.04 1.06 12.12
CA LEU A 150 -2.65 0.64 12.19
C LEU A 150 -1.65 1.78 11.91
N TYR A 151 -2.06 2.80 11.14
CA TYR A 151 -1.23 3.99 10.87
C TYR A 151 -0.69 4.61 12.17
N TRP A 152 -1.55 4.77 13.18
CA TRP A 152 -1.20 5.42 14.45
C TRP A 152 -0.39 4.53 15.39
N LYS A 153 -0.24 3.26 15.04
CA LYS A 153 0.44 2.26 15.86
C LYS A 153 1.82 1.91 15.35
N LEU A 154 2.17 2.37 14.15
CA LEU A 154 3.46 2.08 13.52
C LEU A 154 4.52 2.99 14.15
N PRO A 155 5.51 2.43 14.87
CA PRO A 155 6.66 3.20 15.34
C PRO A 155 7.46 3.76 14.18
N ASP A 156 8.00 4.96 14.32
CA ASP A 156 8.94 5.58 13.38
C ASP A 156 10.40 5.20 13.67
N ASP A 157 10.68 4.71 14.88
CA ASP A 157 11.97 4.18 15.30
C ASP A 157 12.03 2.65 15.16
N LEU A 158 13.00 2.15 14.38
CA LEU A 158 13.30 0.73 14.20
C LEU A 158 13.38 -0.01 15.54
N TYR A 159 14.02 0.59 16.54
CA TYR A 159 14.30 -0.06 17.81
C TYR A 159 13.10 -0.16 18.74
N GLN A 160 11.98 0.48 18.37
CA GLN A 160 10.69 0.34 19.05
C GLN A 160 9.82 -0.78 18.44
N MET A 161 10.28 -1.41 17.35
CA MET A 161 9.60 -2.54 16.70
C MET A 161 9.74 -3.86 17.47
N THR A 162 9.16 -3.92 18.67
CA THR A 162 9.08 -5.14 19.49
C THR A 162 8.34 -6.28 18.78
N PRO A 163 8.51 -7.56 19.17
CA PRO A 163 7.76 -8.68 18.60
C PRO A 163 6.24 -8.49 18.66
N ALA A 164 5.74 -7.93 19.77
CA ALA A 164 4.31 -7.62 19.92
C ALA A 164 3.85 -6.57 18.89
N LYS A 165 4.67 -5.54 18.63
CA LYS A 165 4.39 -4.55 17.59
C LYS A 165 4.42 -5.16 16.20
N GLN A 166 5.42 -5.99 15.88
CA GLN A 166 5.51 -6.66 14.59
C GLN A 166 4.29 -7.55 14.30
N GLN A 167 3.74 -8.21 15.33
CA GLN A 167 2.53 -9.03 15.19
C GLN A 167 1.30 -8.21 14.76
N GLU A 168 1.18 -6.94 15.19
CA GLU A 168 0.08 -6.06 14.78
C GLU A 168 0.09 -5.79 13.25
N PHE A 169 1.22 -5.99 12.57
CA PHE A 169 1.42 -5.75 11.14
C PHE A 169 1.63 -7.03 10.33
N GLU A 170 1.19 -8.20 10.81
CA GLU A 170 1.34 -9.50 10.11
C GLU A 170 0.76 -9.52 8.68
N GLY A 171 -0.22 -8.65 8.41
CA GLY A 171 -0.77 -8.44 7.07
C GLY A 171 0.19 -7.80 6.06
N TYR A 172 1.39 -7.40 6.49
CA TYR A 172 2.43 -6.78 5.68
C TYR A 172 3.75 -7.58 5.78
N PRO A 173 3.77 -8.84 5.28
CA PRO A 173 4.86 -9.78 5.54
C PRO A 173 6.23 -9.28 5.07
N GLN A 174 6.32 -8.63 3.90
CA GLN A 174 7.58 -8.08 3.38
C GLN A 174 8.14 -6.99 4.29
N HIS A 175 7.29 -6.13 4.84
CA HIS A 175 7.72 -5.05 5.75
C HIS A 175 8.20 -5.64 7.07
N MET A 176 7.49 -6.64 7.60
CA MET A 176 7.90 -7.28 8.84
C MET A 176 9.14 -8.15 8.68
N GLU A 177 9.37 -8.73 7.51
CA GLU A 177 10.62 -9.39 7.15
C GLU A 177 11.80 -8.40 7.16
N ALA A 178 11.66 -7.27 6.47
CA ALA A 178 12.64 -6.19 6.47
C ALA A 178 12.97 -5.70 7.90
N VAL A 179 11.95 -5.46 8.72
CA VAL A 179 12.13 -5.05 10.14
C VAL A 179 12.94 -6.08 10.92
N ARG A 180 12.58 -7.36 10.85
CA ARG A 180 13.30 -8.43 11.55
C ARG A 180 14.75 -8.51 11.09
N HIS A 181 14.98 -8.39 9.78
CA HIS A 181 16.32 -8.41 9.22
C HIS A 181 17.18 -7.26 9.77
N LEU A 182 16.66 -6.03 9.74
CA LEU A 182 17.37 -4.86 10.27
C LEU A 182 17.63 -4.97 11.79
N LEU A 183 16.67 -5.48 12.57
CA LEU A 183 16.85 -5.72 14.00
C LEU A 183 17.94 -6.76 14.27
N VAL A 184 17.97 -7.89 13.55
CA VAL A 184 19.02 -8.90 13.69
C VAL A 184 20.40 -8.33 13.39
N LEU A 185 20.52 -7.47 12.37
CA LEU A 185 21.77 -6.77 12.07
C LEU A 185 22.19 -5.85 13.22
N SER A 186 21.24 -5.17 13.85
CA SER A 186 21.53 -4.31 15.00
C SER A 186 21.96 -5.08 16.25
N GLU A 187 21.39 -6.28 16.48
CA GLU A 187 21.70 -7.13 17.65
C GLU A 187 23.07 -7.78 17.56
N LYS A 188 23.54 -8.11 16.35
CA LYS A 188 24.91 -8.60 16.12
C LYS A 188 25.99 -7.64 16.61
N ASN A 189 25.65 -6.36 16.87
CA ASN A 189 26.55 -5.36 17.43
C ASN A 189 26.51 -5.21 18.95
N ASN A 190 25.49 -5.76 19.62
CA ASN A 190 25.39 -5.66 21.07
C ASN A 190 26.28 -6.69 21.80
N PHE A 191 26.84 -7.66 21.06
CA PHE A 191 27.71 -8.70 21.58
C PHE A 191 29.07 -8.69 20.88
N LYS A 192 29.94 -7.75 21.26
CA LYS A 192 31.41 -7.91 21.35
C LYS A 192 32.05 -6.70 22.02
#